data_AF-A0A377JY75-F1
#
_entry.id   AF-A0A377JY75-F1
#
_cell.length_a   1.000
_cell.length_b   1.000
_cell.length_c   1.000
_cell.angle_alpha   90.00
_cell.angle_beta   90.00
_cell.angle_gamma   90.00
#
_symmetry.space_group_name_H-M   'P 1'
#
loop_
_entity.id
_entity.type
_entity.pdbx_description
1 polymer ?
#
loop_
_entity_poly.entity_id
_entity_poly.type
_entity_poly.pdbx_seq_one_letter_code
_entity_poly.pdbx_strand_id
1 'polypeptide(L)'
;MTFLNVVIGYGIIASVMTTDIDLSKEVVGLNFILWLIAVSALPLILIWNNRCRYTLLRQLRTPGQRIRSLAVVVLAGIMVWAPIRLLDIQQKKVERATGVDLPSYGGVVANSYLPSNWLSALGLYAWARVDESSDNNSLLNPAKKFTYQAPQNVDDTYVVFIIGETHALDHMGIFGYERNTTPKLAQEKNLAAFRGYSCDTATKLSLRCMFVRQGGAEDNPQRTLKEQNIFAVLKQLGFILISTLCKAKCGSTAIRWRTTLLIVSRWCGAT
;
A
#
# COMPACT_ATOMS: atom_id res chain seq x y z
N MET A 1 -9.18 -12.43 12.43
CA MET A 1 -9.29 -10.95 12.47
C MET A 1 -9.71 -10.57 13.88
N THR A 2 -8.87 -9.89 14.67
CA THR A 2 -9.11 -9.77 16.12
C THR A 2 -9.51 -8.36 16.58
N PHE A 3 -8.93 -7.28 16.04
CA PHE A 3 -9.24 -5.91 16.52
C PHE A 3 -9.35 -4.83 15.43
N LEU A 4 -8.44 -4.80 14.46
CA LEU A 4 -8.34 -3.68 13.50
C LEU A 4 -8.91 -4.00 12.10
N ASN A 5 -9.48 -5.19 11.90
CA ASN A 5 -9.98 -5.68 10.60
C ASN A 5 -9.03 -5.36 9.42
N VAL A 6 -7.75 -5.67 9.61
CA VAL A 6 -6.68 -5.37 8.66
C VAL A 6 -6.37 -6.60 7.81
N VAL A 7 -6.22 -6.38 6.50
CA VAL A 7 -5.70 -7.38 5.55
C VAL A 7 -4.21 -7.12 5.33
N ILE A 8 -3.37 -8.13 5.58
CA ILE A 8 -1.92 -8.02 5.39
C ILE A 8 -1.60 -8.30 3.93
N GLY A 9 -1.49 -7.22 3.15
CA GLY A 9 -1.09 -7.25 1.73
C GLY A 9 0.22 -6.52 1.46
N TYR A 10 0.53 -6.31 0.17
CA TYR A 10 1.76 -5.64 -0.29
C TYR A 10 1.98 -4.28 0.38
N GLY A 11 0.97 -3.41 0.44
CA GLY A 11 1.09 -2.06 0.98
C GLY A 11 1.57 -2.02 2.43
N ILE A 12 1.06 -2.90 3.29
CA ILE A 12 1.47 -2.99 4.71
C ILE A 12 2.91 -3.44 4.83
N ILE A 13 3.29 -4.50 4.11
CA ILE A 13 4.68 -4.99 4.09
C ILE A 13 5.63 -3.91 3.55
N ALA A 14 5.24 -3.22 2.48
CA ALA A 14 6.03 -2.17 1.87
C ALA A 14 6.24 -0.97 2.82
N SER A 15 5.25 -0.65 3.66
CA SER A 15 5.36 0.39 4.71
C SER A 15 6.23 -0.05 5.89
N VAL A 16 6.07 -1.29 6.36
CA VAL A 16 6.91 -1.86 7.43
C VAL A 16 8.38 -1.91 7.01
N MET A 17 8.67 -2.31 5.77
CA MET A 17 10.02 -2.42 5.24
C MET A 17 10.70 -1.08 4.99
N THR A 18 9.96 0.03 4.85
CA THR A 18 10.53 1.38 4.75
C THR A 18 10.78 2.06 6.09
N THR A 19 10.60 1.35 7.20
CA THR A 19 11.05 1.78 8.54
C THR A 19 10.56 3.17 8.96
N ASP A 20 9.25 3.43 8.82
CA ASP A 20 8.62 4.55 9.53
C ASP A 20 8.48 4.19 11.01
N ILE A 21 9.60 4.19 11.74
CA ILE A 21 9.71 3.76 13.14
C ILE A 21 8.75 4.56 14.05
N ASP A 22 8.51 5.82 13.72
CA ASP A 22 7.59 6.67 14.48
C ASP A 22 6.12 6.28 14.29
N LEU A 23 5.74 5.73 13.13
CA LEU A 23 4.37 5.28 12.86
C LEU A 23 4.11 3.94 13.54
N SER A 24 5.08 3.02 13.44
CA SER A 24 4.97 1.68 14.03
C SER A 24 4.93 1.71 15.56
N LYS A 25 5.62 2.66 16.20
CA LYS A 25 5.60 2.82 17.67
C LYS A 25 4.24 3.27 18.22
N GLU A 26 3.49 4.07 17.47
CA GLU A 26 2.16 4.55 17.89
C GLU A 26 1.12 3.42 17.88
N VAL A 27 1.32 2.39 17.04
CA VAL A 27 0.42 1.22 16.95
C VAL A 27 0.73 0.17 18.03
N VAL A 28 1.99 0.09 18.49
CA VAL A 28 2.42 -0.91 19.48
C VAL A 28 2.19 -0.40 20.91
N GLY A 29 1.00 -0.66 21.43
CA GLY A 29 0.66 -0.42 22.84
C GLY A 29 1.10 -1.56 23.77
N LEU A 30 1.15 -1.28 25.08
CA LEU A 30 1.49 -2.28 26.10
C LEU A 30 0.51 -3.47 26.10
N ASN A 31 -0.77 -3.23 25.87
CA ASN A 31 -1.80 -4.26 25.74
C ASN A 31 -1.52 -5.22 24.57
N PHE A 32 -1.02 -4.69 23.44
CA PHE A 32 -0.66 -5.50 22.28
C PHE A 32 0.52 -6.44 22.60
N ILE A 33 1.53 -5.94 23.32
CA ILE A 33 2.70 -6.74 23.73
C ILE A 33 2.26 -7.86 24.68
N LEU A 34 1.46 -7.54 25.70
CA LEU A 34 0.96 -8.53 26.65
C LEU A 34 0.14 -9.62 25.93
N TRP A 35 -0.77 -9.22 25.04
CA TRP A 35 -1.56 -10.16 24.24
C TRP A 35 -0.68 -11.04 23.35
N LEU A 36 0.31 -10.47 22.67
CA LEU A 36 1.25 -11.20 21.82
C LEU A 36 2.02 -12.25 22.63
N ILE A 37 2.56 -11.87 23.79
CA ILE A 37 3.30 -12.78 24.67
C ILE A 37 2.36 -13.89 25.17
N ALA A 38 1.17 -13.56 25.66
CA ALA A 38 0.24 -14.55 26.19
C ALA A 38 -0.18 -15.60 25.14
N VAL A 39 -0.46 -15.18 23.91
CA VAL A 39 -0.90 -16.07 22.83
C VAL A 39 0.26 -16.87 22.23
N SER A 40 1.46 -16.31 22.16
CA SER A 40 2.62 -16.95 21.52
C SER A 40 3.48 -17.80 22.47
N ALA A 41 3.54 -17.46 23.77
CA ALA A 41 4.45 -18.13 24.70
C ALA A 41 4.15 -19.63 24.83
N LEU A 42 2.88 -20.01 25.00
CA LEU A 42 2.51 -21.42 25.17
C LEU A 42 2.83 -22.27 23.91
N PRO A 43 2.40 -21.89 22.69
CA PRO A 43 2.81 -22.60 21.48
C PRO A 43 4.33 -22.66 21.29
N LEU A 44 5.05 -21.57 21.57
CA LEU A 44 6.50 -21.54 21.43
C LEU A 44 7.20 -22.48 22.41
N ILE A 45 6.75 -22.55 23.67
CA ILE A 45 7.27 -23.48 24.67
C ILE A 45 7.00 -24.93 24.25
N LEU A 46 5.79 -25.23 23.73
CA LEU A 46 5.45 -26.56 23.24
C LEU A 46 6.32 -26.98 22.05
N ILE A 47 6.57 -26.06 21.10
CA ILE A 47 7.47 -26.30 19.96
C ILE A 47 8.90 -26.50 20.45
N TRP A 48 9.37 -25.66 21.38
CA TRP A 48 10.73 -25.72 21.92
C TRP A 48 11.02 -27.01 22.68
N ASN A 49 10.06 -27.49 23.47
CA ASN A 49 10.20 -28.71 24.27
C ASN A 49 9.99 -29.99 23.45
N ASN A 50 9.58 -29.89 22.18
CA ASN A 50 9.33 -31.05 21.34
C ASN A 50 10.65 -31.69 20.90
N ARG A 51 10.90 -32.93 21.34
CA ARG A 51 12.15 -33.66 21.01
C ARG A 51 12.21 -34.22 19.58
N CYS A 52 11.37 -33.73 18.65
CA CYS A 52 11.38 -34.04 17.21
C CYS A 52 11.68 -35.52 16.86
N ARG A 53 11.10 -36.48 17.60
CA ARG A 53 11.44 -37.91 17.46
C ARG A 53 10.86 -38.54 16.18
N TYR A 54 9.73 -38.01 15.70
CA TYR A 54 8.97 -38.50 14.55
C TYR A 54 8.87 -37.43 13.45
N THR A 55 10.00 -37.14 12.80
CA THR A 55 9.99 -36.20 11.66
C THR A 55 9.52 -36.88 10.38
N LEU A 56 8.87 -36.10 9.52
CA LEU A 56 8.44 -36.52 8.18
C LEU A 56 9.64 -37.01 7.35
N LEU A 57 10.81 -36.39 7.53
CA LEU A 57 12.06 -36.80 6.89
C LEU A 57 12.53 -38.20 7.34
N ARG A 58 12.36 -38.54 8.62
CA ARG A 58 12.69 -39.88 9.15
C ARG A 58 11.72 -40.94 8.62
N GLN A 59 10.43 -40.62 8.54
CA GLN A 59 9.38 -41.49 7.99
C GLN A 59 9.51 -41.72 6.47
N LEU A 60 10.04 -40.73 5.73
CA LEU A 60 10.35 -40.86 4.31
C LEU A 60 11.59 -41.74 4.06
N ARG A 61 12.52 -41.81 5.01
CA ARG A 61 13.74 -42.62 4.92
C ARG A 61 13.55 -44.08 5.37
N THR A 62 12.51 -44.40 6.14
CA THR A 62 12.24 -45.78 6.57
C THR A 62 11.49 -46.57 5.48
N PRO A 63 12.08 -47.67 4.94
CA PRO A 63 11.40 -48.50 3.95
C PRO A 63 10.15 -49.14 4.60
N GLY A 64 8.99 -49.00 3.95
CA GLY A 64 7.68 -49.48 4.44
C GLY A 64 6.72 -48.37 4.88
N GLN A 65 7.19 -47.27 5.46
CA GLN A 65 6.34 -46.13 5.87
C GLN A 65 6.32 -44.97 4.87
N ARG A 66 7.26 -44.97 3.89
CA ARG A 66 7.43 -43.92 2.87
C ARG A 66 6.18 -43.69 2.02
N ILE A 67 5.58 -44.77 1.48
CA ILE A 67 4.42 -44.66 0.58
C ILE A 67 3.21 -44.09 1.32
N ARG A 68 2.95 -44.57 2.54
CA ARG A 68 1.85 -44.07 3.37
C ARG A 68 2.04 -42.59 3.72
N SER A 69 3.24 -42.19 4.13
CA SER A 69 3.53 -40.80 4.50
C SER A 69 3.45 -39.88 3.30
N LEU A 70 3.98 -40.30 2.14
CA LEU A 70 3.87 -39.55 0.89
C LEU A 70 2.41 -39.42 0.43
N ALA A 71 1.63 -40.51 0.50
CA ALA A 71 0.22 -40.51 0.13
C ALA A 71 -0.59 -39.56 1.00
N VAL A 72 -0.34 -39.51 2.32
CA VAL A 72 -1.01 -38.57 3.24
C VAL A 72 -0.67 -37.12 2.88
N VAL A 73 0.59 -36.80 2.58
CA VAL A 73 1.00 -35.44 2.19
C VAL A 73 0.38 -35.03 0.86
N VAL A 74 0.40 -35.91 -0.14
CA VAL A 74 -0.19 -35.66 -1.46
C VAL A 74 -1.70 -35.48 -1.34
N LEU A 75 -2.37 -36.33 -0.57
CA LEU A 75 -3.81 -36.25 -0.37
C LEU A 75 -4.20 -34.96 0.37
N ALA A 76 -3.44 -34.56 1.40
CA ALA A 76 -3.62 -33.27 2.05
C ALA A 76 -3.43 -32.09 1.07
N GLY A 77 -2.41 -32.16 0.22
CA GLY A 77 -2.17 -31.16 -0.83
C GLY A 77 -3.31 -31.06 -1.82
N ILE A 78 -3.83 -32.20 -2.31
CA ILE A 78 -4.97 -32.24 -3.24
C ILE A 78 -6.24 -31.73 -2.57
N MET A 79 -6.48 -32.09 -1.31
CA MET A 79 -7.67 -31.66 -0.57
C MET A 79 -7.70 -30.15 -0.32
N VAL A 80 -6.54 -29.50 -0.22
CA VAL A 80 -6.44 -28.03 -0.14
C VAL A 80 -6.51 -27.40 -1.53
N TRP A 81 -5.79 -27.95 -2.51
CA TRP A 81 -5.67 -27.37 -3.84
C TRP A 81 -6.95 -27.46 -4.67
N ALA A 82 -7.64 -28.61 -4.64
CA ALA A 82 -8.80 -28.85 -5.51
C ALA A 82 -9.98 -27.90 -5.21
N PRO A 83 -10.41 -27.69 -3.95
CA PRO A 83 -11.50 -26.74 -3.66
C PRO A 83 -11.14 -25.30 -4.04
N ILE A 84 -9.91 -24.87 -3.75
CA ILE A 84 -9.44 -23.52 -4.11
C ILE A 84 -9.49 -23.34 -5.63
N ARG A 85 -9.02 -24.33 -6.40
CA ARG A 85 -9.02 -24.28 -7.86
C ARG A 85 -10.43 -24.29 -8.45
N LEU A 86 -11.33 -25.09 -7.89
CA LEU A 86 -12.73 -25.15 -8.32
C LEU A 86 -13.44 -23.80 -8.09
N LEU A 87 -13.24 -23.19 -6.92
CA LEU A 87 -13.82 -21.88 -6.60
C LEU A 87 -13.24 -20.76 -7.48
N ASP A 88 -11.93 -20.77 -7.76
CA ASP A 88 -11.29 -19.81 -8.67
C ASP A 88 -11.86 -19.90 -10.11
N ILE A 89 -12.10 -21.11 -10.60
CA ILE A 89 -12.71 -21.31 -11.94
C ILE A 89 -14.16 -20.81 -11.96
N GLN A 90 -14.93 -21.05 -10.90
CA GLN A 90 -16.30 -20.55 -10.80
C GLN A 90 -16.36 -19.03 -10.76
N GLN A 91 -15.48 -18.39 -9.97
CA GLN A 91 -15.41 -16.93 -9.91
C GLN A 91 -15.02 -16.30 -11.24
N LYS A 92 -14.05 -16.87 -11.98
CA LYS A 92 -13.69 -16.39 -13.32
C LYS A 92 -14.84 -16.49 -14.32
N LYS A 93 -15.76 -17.44 -14.17
CA LYS A 93 -16.96 -17.51 -15.00
C LYS A 93 -17.94 -16.39 -14.66
N VAL A 94 -18.09 -16.06 -13.38
CA VAL A 94 -18.94 -14.95 -12.90
C VAL A 94 -18.37 -13.62 -13.36
N GLU A 95 -17.07 -13.38 -13.18
CA GLU A 95 -16.36 -12.18 -13.64
C GLU A 95 -16.55 -11.94 -15.14
N ARG A 96 -16.41 -12.97 -15.97
CA ARG A 96 -16.68 -12.88 -17.42
C ARG A 96 -18.15 -12.59 -17.75
N ALA A 97 -19.08 -13.03 -16.90
CA ALA A 97 -20.52 -12.82 -17.13
C ALA A 97 -20.99 -11.43 -16.65
N THR A 98 -20.41 -10.90 -15.58
CA THR A 98 -20.79 -9.60 -15.00
C THR A 98 -19.97 -8.44 -15.52
N GLY A 99 -18.78 -8.69 -16.09
CA GLY A 99 -17.86 -7.65 -16.56
C GLY A 99 -17.29 -6.80 -15.42
N VAL A 100 -17.38 -7.28 -14.18
CA VAL A 100 -16.82 -6.63 -12.98
C VAL A 100 -15.61 -7.43 -12.56
N ASP A 101 -14.45 -6.79 -12.47
CA ASP A 101 -13.23 -7.41 -11.97
C ASP A 101 -13.42 -7.78 -10.49
N LEU A 102 -13.32 -9.07 -10.18
CA LEU A 102 -13.37 -9.56 -8.80
C LEU A 102 -11.96 -9.92 -8.34
N PRO A 103 -11.60 -9.67 -7.06
CA PRO A 103 -10.33 -10.15 -6.55
C PRO A 103 -10.28 -11.68 -6.61
N SER A 104 -9.20 -12.23 -7.17
CA SER A 104 -9.04 -13.69 -7.29
C SER A 104 -9.19 -14.37 -5.92
N TYR A 105 -10.01 -15.43 -5.86
CA TYR A 105 -10.24 -16.24 -4.66
C TYR A 105 -8.93 -16.63 -3.96
N GLY A 106 -7.95 -17.08 -4.75
CA GLY A 106 -6.65 -17.50 -4.23
C GLY A 106 -5.89 -16.35 -3.56
N GLY A 107 -5.99 -15.15 -4.12
CA GLY A 107 -5.39 -13.94 -3.54
C GLY A 107 -6.07 -13.51 -2.24
N VAL A 108 -7.41 -13.61 -2.17
CA VAL A 108 -8.16 -13.31 -0.95
C VAL A 108 -7.78 -14.30 0.16
N VAL A 109 -7.74 -15.60 -0.15
CA VAL A 109 -7.33 -16.64 0.81
C VAL A 109 -5.88 -16.43 1.26
N ALA A 110 -4.96 -16.18 0.32
CA ALA A 110 -3.56 -15.96 0.64
C ALA A 110 -3.39 -14.81 1.66
N ASN A 111 -4.10 -13.70 1.46
CA ASN A 111 -4.03 -12.52 2.33
C ASN A 111 -4.85 -12.61 3.63
N SER A 112 -5.77 -13.58 3.74
CA SER A 112 -6.68 -13.72 4.89
C SER A 112 -6.10 -14.54 6.04
N TYR A 113 -5.23 -15.52 5.75
CA TYR A 113 -4.74 -16.48 6.74
C TYR A 113 -3.27 -16.29 7.08
N LEU A 114 -2.92 -16.53 8.35
CA LEU A 114 -1.53 -16.63 8.81
C LEU A 114 -1.01 -18.05 8.57
N PRO A 115 0.24 -18.25 8.15
CA PRO A 115 1.25 -17.25 7.80
C PRO A 115 1.25 -16.85 6.31
N SER A 116 0.33 -17.38 5.49
CA SER A 116 0.35 -17.17 4.03
C SER A 116 0.26 -15.70 3.64
N ASN A 117 -0.42 -14.88 4.45
CA ASN A 117 -0.64 -13.47 4.19
C ASN A 117 0.66 -12.67 4.10
N TRP A 118 1.45 -12.66 5.17
CA TRP A 118 2.70 -11.92 5.21
C TRP A 118 3.78 -12.57 4.33
N LEU A 119 3.77 -13.91 4.17
CA LEU A 119 4.69 -14.61 3.29
C LEU A 119 4.47 -14.26 1.81
N SER A 120 3.22 -14.32 1.33
CA SER A 120 2.89 -13.98 -0.05
C SER A 120 3.13 -12.50 -0.35
N ALA A 121 2.74 -11.61 0.57
CA ALA A 121 3.00 -10.18 0.46
C ALA A 121 4.50 -9.84 0.47
N LEU A 122 5.32 -10.53 1.29
CA LEU A 122 6.77 -10.40 1.25
C LEU A 122 7.37 -10.92 -0.05
N GLY A 123 6.90 -12.06 -0.56
CA GLY A 123 7.34 -12.60 -1.85
C GLY A 123 7.07 -11.62 -3.00
N LEU A 124 5.85 -11.05 -3.03
CA LEU A 124 5.47 -9.99 -3.98
C LEU A 124 6.33 -8.73 -3.81
N TYR A 125 6.64 -8.33 -2.58
CA TYR A 125 7.52 -7.20 -2.29
C TYR A 125 8.94 -7.43 -2.78
N ALA A 126 9.52 -8.59 -2.48
CA ALA A 126 10.85 -8.97 -2.94
C ALA A 126 10.92 -9.01 -4.48
N TRP A 127 9.93 -9.65 -5.13
CA TRP A 127 9.86 -9.70 -6.59
C TRP A 127 9.77 -8.29 -7.20
N ALA A 128 8.85 -7.47 -6.70
CA ALA A 128 8.67 -6.11 -7.20
C ALA A 128 9.91 -5.23 -6.98
N ARG A 129 10.64 -5.42 -5.88
CA ARG A 129 11.90 -4.70 -5.64
C ARG A 129 12.99 -5.07 -6.63
N VAL A 130 13.06 -6.34 -7.03
CA VAL A 130 13.99 -6.80 -8.06
C VAL A 130 13.61 -6.24 -9.42
N ASP A 131 12.32 -6.32 -9.77
CA ASP A 131 11.77 -5.82 -11.03
C ASP A 131 11.96 -4.30 -11.17
N GLU A 132 11.60 -3.53 -10.14
CA GLU A 132 11.76 -2.06 -10.09
C GLU A 132 13.24 -1.64 -10.15
N SER A 133 14.16 -2.44 -9.61
CA SER A 133 15.61 -2.20 -9.73
C SER A 133 16.12 -2.42 -11.16
N SER A 134 15.45 -3.25 -11.95
CA SER A 134 15.79 -3.51 -13.35
C SER A 134 15.16 -2.47 -14.29
N ASP A 135 13.93 -2.04 -14.01
CA ASP A 135 13.13 -1.18 -14.89
C ASP A 135 13.25 0.34 -14.63
N ASN A 136 13.91 0.78 -13.55
CA ASN A 136 14.08 2.22 -13.25
C ASN A 136 14.79 3.03 -14.36
N ASN A 137 15.45 2.37 -15.33
CA ASN A 137 16.12 3.03 -16.45
C ASN A 137 15.20 3.28 -17.68
N SER A 138 13.96 2.79 -17.70
CA SER A 138 13.07 2.86 -18.88
C SER A 138 11.84 3.75 -18.70
N LEU A 139 11.70 4.45 -17.57
CA LEU A 139 10.54 5.32 -17.30
C LEU A 139 10.36 6.36 -18.41
N LEU A 140 9.15 6.38 -19.00
CA LEU A 140 8.80 7.32 -20.05
C LEU A 140 8.88 8.75 -19.51
N ASN A 141 9.61 9.63 -20.19
CA ASN A 141 9.66 11.06 -19.83
C ASN A 141 8.45 11.79 -20.47
N PRO A 142 7.48 12.28 -19.67
CA PRO A 142 6.32 12.97 -20.20
C PRO A 142 6.69 14.27 -20.93
N ALA A 143 7.71 14.98 -20.47
CA ALA A 143 8.16 16.25 -21.05
C ALA A 143 8.65 16.11 -22.50
N LYS A 144 9.15 14.92 -22.87
CA LYS A 144 9.59 14.63 -24.25
C LYS A 144 8.44 14.15 -25.14
N LYS A 145 7.47 13.43 -24.57
CA LYS A 145 6.34 12.85 -25.32
C LYS A 145 5.21 13.84 -25.56
N PHE A 146 4.99 14.75 -24.61
CA PHE A 146 3.88 15.70 -24.64
C PHE A 146 4.39 17.13 -24.75
N THR A 147 3.67 17.95 -25.49
CA THR A 147 3.96 19.38 -25.63
C THR A 147 3.36 20.15 -24.46
N TYR A 148 4.20 20.83 -23.69
CA TYR A 148 3.78 21.74 -22.65
C TYR A 148 4.03 23.18 -23.13
N GLN A 149 2.98 23.89 -23.50
CA GLN A 149 3.05 25.32 -23.80
C GLN A 149 2.54 26.08 -22.58
N ALA A 150 3.44 26.80 -21.93
CA ALA A 150 3.04 27.74 -20.90
C ALA A 150 2.30 28.92 -21.55
N PRO A 151 1.20 29.42 -20.95
CA PRO A 151 0.61 30.68 -21.38
C PRO A 151 1.64 31.81 -21.27
N GLN A 152 1.46 32.90 -22.02
CA GLN A 152 2.31 34.09 -21.85
C GLN A 152 1.97 34.74 -20.49
N ASN A 153 2.97 35.24 -19.74
CA ASN A 153 2.82 35.91 -18.41
C ASN A 153 2.58 35.02 -17.16
N VAL A 154 3.26 33.88 -17.02
CA VAL A 154 3.16 32.99 -15.83
C VAL A 154 4.33 33.11 -14.85
N ASP A 155 5.20 34.09 -15.03
CA ASP A 155 6.53 34.12 -14.38
C ASP A 155 6.47 34.31 -12.84
N ASP A 156 5.39 34.86 -12.31
CA ASP A 156 5.16 35.03 -10.85
C ASP A 156 4.16 34.03 -10.26
N THR A 157 4.05 32.83 -10.84
CA THR A 157 3.09 31.82 -10.35
C THR A 157 3.68 30.96 -9.26
N TYR A 158 3.03 30.96 -8.10
CA TYR A 158 3.32 30.07 -6.98
C TYR A 158 2.21 29.05 -6.83
N VAL A 159 2.57 27.77 -6.92
CA VAL A 159 1.63 26.67 -6.64
C VAL A 159 2.02 26.03 -5.33
N VAL A 160 1.08 25.97 -4.41
CA VAL A 160 1.24 25.35 -3.10
C VAL A 160 0.44 24.06 -3.08
N PHE A 161 1.12 22.93 -3.07
CA PHE A 161 0.50 21.62 -3.00
C PHE A 161 0.48 21.13 -1.55
N ILE A 162 -0.73 20.94 -1.01
CA ILE A 162 -0.98 20.44 0.35
C ILE A 162 -1.44 18.99 0.24
N ILE A 163 -0.63 18.07 0.77
CA ILE A 163 -0.95 16.65 0.79
C ILE A 163 -1.48 16.28 2.17
N GLY A 164 -2.75 15.86 2.23
CA GLY A 164 -3.34 15.27 3.42
C GLY A 164 -2.93 13.80 3.59
N GLU A 165 -3.00 13.27 4.81
CA GLU A 165 -2.64 11.88 5.10
C GLU A 165 -3.86 10.94 5.10
N THR A 166 -4.75 11.10 6.09
CA THR A 166 -5.87 10.17 6.35
C THR A 166 -7.21 10.90 6.38
N HIS A 167 -7.28 12.08 5.75
CA HIS A 167 -8.53 12.85 5.79
C HIS A 167 -9.56 12.23 4.85
N ALA A 168 -10.72 11.88 5.39
CA ALA A 168 -11.79 11.26 4.65
C ALA A 168 -12.86 12.30 4.25
N LEU A 169 -13.41 12.14 3.04
CA LEU A 169 -14.38 13.04 2.43
C LEU A 169 -15.69 13.13 3.23
N ASP A 170 -16.11 12.01 3.80
CA ASP A 170 -17.35 11.85 4.56
C ASP A 170 -17.38 12.65 5.87
N HIS A 171 -16.21 13.02 6.40
CA HIS A 171 -16.06 13.79 7.63
C HIS A 171 -15.74 15.29 7.40
N MET A 172 -15.88 15.81 6.17
CA MET A 172 -15.69 17.24 5.90
C MET A 172 -17.02 18.01 5.93
N GLY A 173 -17.10 19.05 6.77
CA GLY A 173 -18.28 19.92 6.85
C GLY A 173 -18.66 20.55 5.51
N ILE A 174 -17.68 20.92 4.68
CA ILE A 174 -17.91 21.48 3.34
C ILE A 174 -18.64 20.52 2.38
N PHE A 175 -18.63 19.22 2.65
CA PHE A 175 -19.36 18.22 1.86
C PHE A 175 -20.67 17.75 2.50
N GLY A 176 -21.11 18.39 3.59
CA GLY A 176 -22.38 18.11 4.25
C GLY A 176 -22.30 17.23 5.50
N TYR A 177 -21.11 17.08 6.11
CA TYR A 177 -20.98 16.38 7.38
C TYR A 177 -21.70 17.13 8.52
N GLU A 178 -22.36 16.40 9.42
CA GLU A 178 -23.20 16.98 10.48
C GLU A 178 -22.44 17.95 11.40
N ARG A 179 -21.16 17.69 11.65
CA ARG A 179 -20.30 18.61 12.42
C ARG A 179 -19.53 19.53 11.49
N ASN A 180 -19.49 20.82 11.82
CA ASN A 180 -18.69 21.78 11.08
C ASN A 180 -17.18 21.59 11.35
N THR A 181 -16.55 20.67 10.62
CA THR A 181 -15.11 20.35 10.72
C THR A 181 -14.23 21.29 9.89
N THR A 182 -14.81 22.08 8.98
CA THR A 182 -14.09 22.98 8.06
C THR A 182 -14.59 24.43 8.11
N PRO A 183 -14.70 25.06 9.30
CA PRO A 183 -15.34 26.37 9.45
C PRO A 183 -14.58 27.50 8.74
N LYS A 184 -13.24 27.44 8.72
CA LYS A 184 -12.41 28.46 8.05
C LYS A 184 -12.47 28.33 6.53
N LEU A 185 -12.41 27.09 6.02
CA LEU A 185 -12.51 26.84 4.57
C LEU A 185 -13.86 27.29 4.02
N ALA A 186 -14.95 27.11 4.77
CA ALA A 186 -16.28 27.54 4.34
C ALA A 186 -16.43 29.07 4.20
N GLN A 187 -15.52 29.86 4.76
CA GLN A 187 -15.52 31.33 4.68
C GLN A 187 -14.72 31.86 3.48
N GLU A 188 -13.97 31.00 2.78
CA GLU A 188 -13.11 31.39 1.67
C GLU A 188 -13.93 31.64 0.39
N LYS A 189 -13.84 32.85 -0.15
CA LYS A 189 -14.68 33.31 -1.28
C LYS A 189 -14.38 32.61 -2.61
N ASN A 190 -13.15 32.16 -2.81
CA ASN A 190 -12.67 31.58 -4.08
C ASN A 190 -12.33 30.08 -3.93
N LEU A 191 -13.05 29.37 -3.05
CA LEU A 191 -12.81 27.96 -2.80
C LEU A 191 -13.56 27.09 -3.80
N ALA A 192 -12.83 26.28 -4.57
CA ALA A 192 -13.38 25.17 -5.34
C ALA A 192 -13.19 23.87 -4.55
N ALA A 193 -14.30 23.21 -4.19
CA ALA A 193 -14.29 21.95 -3.47
C ALA A 193 -14.71 20.79 -4.39
N PHE A 194 -13.87 19.77 -4.48
CA PHE A 194 -14.11 18.60 -5.35
C PHE A 194 -14.23 17.33 -4.54
N ARG A 195 -15.17 16.46 -4.93
CA ARG A 195 -15.21 15.08 -4.44
C ARG A 195 -14.19 14.26 -5.24
N GLY A 196 -13.24 13.66 -4.53
CA GLY A 196 -12.18 12.84 -5.14
C GLY A 196 -12.10 11.46 -4.49
N TYR A 197 -11.56 10.51 -5.25
CA TYR A 197 -11.25 9.17 -4.78
C TYR A 197 -9.74 8.98 -4.78
N SER A 198 -9.20 8.31 -3.76
CA SER A 198 -7.78 7.95 -3.74
C SER A 198 -7.55 6.77 -4.66
N CYS A 199 -6.37 6.71 -5.29
CA CYS A 199 -6.00 5.54 -6.11
C CYS A 199 -5.68 4.30 -5.27
N ASP A 200 -5.33 4.52 -4.00
CA ASP A 200 -4.89 3.51 -3.05
C ASP A 200 -5.18 3.99 -1.63
N THR A 201 -5.18 3.04 -0.68
CA THR A 201 -5.43 3.29 0.74
C THR A 201 -4.15 3.37 1.55
N ALA A 202 -3.02 2.90 1.00
CA ALA A 202 -1.72 3.04 1.63
C ALA A 202 -1.00 4.31 1.12
N THR A 203 -0.63 5.23 2.02
CA THR A 203 0.00 6.52 1.69
C THR A 203 1.15 6.40 0.68
N LYS A 204 2.03 5.40 0.87
CA LYS A 204 3.17 5.17 -0.03
C LYS A 204 2.73 4.83 -1.47
N LEU A 205 1.70 4.03 -1.63
CA LEU A 205 1.13 3.67 -2.93
C LEU A 205 0.34 4.83 -3.53
N SER A 206 -0.41 5.56 -2.70
CA SER A 206 -1.15 6.76 -3.11
C SER A 206 -0.23 7.86 -3.63
N LEU A 207 0.93 8.08 -3.00
CA LEU A 207 1.90 9.07 -3.47
C LEU A 207 2.50 8.68 -4.83
N ARG A 208 2.70 7.38 -5.10
CA ARG A 208 3.23 6.90 -6.39
C ARG A 208 2.27 7.23 -7.54
N CYS A 209 0.98 6.92 -7.39
CA CYS A 209 0.01 7.15 -8.45
C CYS A 209 -0.36 8.64 -8.63
N MET A 210 -0.35 9.44 -7.56
CA MET A 210 -0.90 10.80 -7.58
C MET A 210 0.01 11.78 -8.33
N PHE A 211 1.30 11.46 -8.40
CA PHE A 211 2.30 12.27 -9.09
C PHE A 211 2.60 11.84 -10.51
N VAL A 212 1.88 10.85 -11.03
CA VAL A 212 1.91 10.50 -12.44
C VAL A 212 0.57 10.84 -13.07
N ARG A 213 0.53 10.96 -14.39
CA ARG A 213 -0.70 11.15 -15.13
C ARG A 213 -1.59 9.92 -14.99
N GLN A 214 -2.86 10.09 -15.33
CA GLN A 214 -3.77 8.96 -15.47
C GLN A 214 -3.21 7.94 -16.49
N GLY A 215 -3.09 6.68 -16.06
CA GLY A 215 -2.45 5.61 -16.84
C GLY A 215 -0.92 5.52 -16.71
N GLY A 216 -0.29 6.46 -15.99
CA GLY A 216 1.15 6.47 -15.69
C GLY A 216 1.57 5.52 -14.56
N ALA A 217 0.59 4.93 -13.86
CA ALA A 217 0.79 3.83 -12.92
C ALA A 217 -0.04 2.62 -13.36
N GLU A 218 0.52 1.42 -13.20
CA GLU A 218 -0.19 0.18 -13.47
C GLU A 218 -1.29 -0.11 -12.45
N ASP A 219 -2.34 -0.79 -12.91
CA ASP A 219 -3.36 -1.35 -12.03
C ASP A 219 -2.92 -2.70 -11.46
N ASN A 220 -1.78 -2.69 -10.76
CA ASN A 220 -1.22 -3.83 -10.06
C ASN A 220 -1.08 -3.53 -8.56
N PRO A 221 -0.93 -4.55 -7.69
CA PRO A 221 -0.81 -4.36 -6.24
C PRO A 221 0.35 -3.45 -5.79
N GLN A 222 1.34 -3.24 -6.66
CA GLN A 222 2.55 -2.47 -6.37
C GLN A 222 2.47 -1.01 -6.87
N ARG A 223 1.43 -0.69 -7.65
CA ARG A 223 1.28 0.57 -8.40
C ARG A 223 2.58 0.91 -9.16
N THR A 224 3.07 -0.02 -9.98
CA THR A 224 4.31 0.16 -10.75
C THR A 224 4.22 1.40 -11.63
N LEU A 225 5.26 2.24 -11.59
CA LEU A 225 5.33 3.47 -12.37
C LEU A 225 5.79 3.17 -13.79
N LYS A 226 5.11 3.76 -14.78
CA LYS A 226 5.45 3.67 -16.21
C LYS A 226 6.12 4.92 -16.75
N GLU A 227 6.01 6.02 -16.02
CA GLU A 227 6.49 7.32 -16.42
C GLU A 227 7.14 8.08 -15.27
N GLN A 228 7.91 9.11 -15.62
CA GLN A 228 8.50 10.01 -14.64
C GLN A 228 7.42 10.84 -13.95
N ASN A 229 7.65 11.12 -12.66
CA ASN A 229 6.73 11.92 -11.87
C ASN A 229 6.65 13.37 -12.36
N ILE A 230 5.57 14.06 -11.96
CA ILE A 230 5.32 15.45 -12.31
C ILE A 230 6.43 16.39 -11.85
N PHE A 231 7.11 16.08 -10.74
CA PHE A 231 8.21 16.88 -10.22
C PHE A 231 9.43 16.86 -11.14
N ALA A 232 9.75 15.71 -11.76
CA ALA A 232 10.82 15.61 -12.74
C ALA A 232 10.49 16.46 -13.99
N VAL A 233 9.23 16.46 -14.42
CA VAL A 233 8.75 17.28 -15.55
C VAL A 233 8.83 18.77 -15.22
N LEU A 234 8.31 19.19 -14.06
CA LEU A 234 8.34 20.60 -13.62
C LEU A 234 9.77 21.12 -13.50
N LYS A 235 10.70 20.31 -12.99
CA LYS A 235 12.12 20.67 -12.92
C LYS A 235 12.73 20.87 -14.32
N GLN A 236 12.37 20.03 -15.30
CA GLN A 236 12.81 20.19 -16.70
C GLN A 236 12.23 21.45 -17.36
N LEU A 237 11.04 21.90 -16.95
CA LEU A 237 10.40 23.13 -17.42
C LEU A 237 10.93 24.41 -16.73
N GLY A 238 11.86 24.28 -15.78
CA GLY A 238 12.50 25.41 -15.09
C GLY A 238 11.83 25.85 -13.79
N PHE A 239 10.96 25.02 -13.21
CA PHE A 239 10.40 25.29 -11.87
C PHE A 239 11.34 24.82 -10.75
N ILE A 240 11.46 25.64 -9.72
CA ILE A 240 12.04 25.32 -8.41
C ILE A 240 10.99 24.63 -7.56
N LEU A 241 11.43 23.56 -6.90
CA LEU A 241 10.63 22.75 -6.01
C LEU A 241 11.17 22.89 -4.58
N ILE A 242 10.35 23.37 -3.66
CA ILE A 242 10.67 23.44 -2.23
C ILE A 242 9.70 22.51 -1.50
N SER A 243 10.23 21.44 -0.90
CA SER A 243 9.46 20.52 -0.07
C SER A 243 9.72 20.80 1.41
N THR A 244 8.68 21.16 2.15
CA THR A 244 8.75 21.29 3.62
C THR A 244 7.96 20.16 4.26
N LEU A 245 8.67 19.32 5.03
CA LEU A 245 8.05 18.23 5.79
C LEU A 245 7.71 18.74 7.20
N CYS A 246 6.46 19.12 7.44
CA CYS A 246 6.02 19.53 8.77
C CYS A 246 5.57 18.31 9.59
N LYS A 247 6.30 17.98 10.67
CA LYS A 247 5.88 16.98 11.66
C LYS A 247 5.38 17.68 12.93
N ALA A 248 4.11 18.08 12.94
CA ALA A 248 3.50 18.57 14.17
C ALA A 248 3.34 17.39 15.17
N LYS A 249 3.98 17.47 16.34
CA LYS A 249 3.60 16.72 17.55
C LYS A 249 2.83 17.71 18.42
N CYS A 250 1.52 17.52 18.57
CA CYS A 250 0.73 18.27 19.55
C CYS A 250 0.39 17.32 20.71
N GLY A 251 0.73 17.74 21.93
CA GLY A 251 0.47 16.97 23.14
C GLY A 251 -1.02 16.97 23.52
N SER A 252 -1.44 15.84 24.10
CA SER A 252 -2.72 15.58 24.80
C SER A 252 -4.00 15.88 24.01
N THR A 253 -4.70 14.81 23.60
CA THR A 253 -5.93 14.72 22.78
C THR A 253 -5.68 14.71 21.27
N ALA A 254 -5.56 13.49 20.73
CA ALA A 254 -5.08 13.21 19.38
C ALA A 254 -6.16 13.42 18.30
N ILE A 255 -6.09 14.55 17.61
CA ILE A 255 -6.51 14.68 16.20
C ILE A 255 -5.36 15.37 15.49
N ARG A 256 -4.64 14.63 14.64
CA ARG A 256 -3.36 15.05 14.08
C ARG A 256 -3.49 15.35 12.60
N TRP A 257 -3.15 16.58 12.24
CA TRP A 257 -3.03 17.03 10.86
C TRP A 257 -1.55 17.06 10.48
N ARG A 258 -1.20 16.33 9.42
CA ARG A 258 0.10 16.48 8.76
C ARG A 258 -0.16 17.00 7.37
N THR A 259 0.53 18.09 7.04
CA THR A 259 0.46 18.74 5.74
C THR A 259 1.87 18.83 5.22
N THR A 260 2.15 18.12 4.13
CA THR A 260 3.35 18.36 3.34
C THR A 260 3.06 19.54 2.44
N LEU A 261 3.84 20.61 2.59
CA LEU A 261 3.77 21.79 1.75
C LEU A 261 4.82 21.64 0.66
N LEU A 262 4.40 21.62 -0.60
CA LEU A 262 5.32 21.70 -1.72
C LEU A 262 5.05 22.99 -2.49
N ILE A 263 6.03 23.89 -2.49
CA ILE A 263 5.98 25.16 -3.21
C ILE A 263 6.69 24.95 -4.55
N VAL A 264 5.98 25.23 -5.63
CA VAL A 264 6.52 25.28 -6.99
C VAL A 264 6.59 26.73 -7.42
N SER A 265 7.78 27.24 -7.71
CA SER A 265 7.99 28.60 -8.25
C SER A 265 8.88 28.55 -9.48
N ARG A 266 8.65 29.40 -10.48
CA ARG A 266 9.57 29.52 -11.62
C ARG A 266 10.58 30.64 -11.29
N TRP A 267 11.88 30.38 -11.43
CA TRP A 267 12.91 31.38 -11.15
C TRP A 267 13.66 31.71 -12.43
N CYS A 268 13.78 33.00 -12.72
CA CYS A 268 14.52 33.53 -13.84
C CYS A 268 16.02 33.28 -13.62
N GLY A 269 16.66 32.54 -14.54
CA GLY A 269 18.11 32.55 -14.65
C GLY A 269 18.53 33.90 -15.22
N ALA A 270 19.36 34.63 -14.48
CA ALA A 270 19.96 35.88 -14.89
C ALA A 270 20.62 35.78 -16.28
N THR A 271 20.41 36.79 -17.11
CA THR A 271 21.39 37.24 -18.10
C THR A 271 22.70 37.60 -17.41
#